data_AF-A0A0J1HJE1-F1
#
_entry.id   AF-A0A0J1HJE1-F1
#
_cell.length_a   1.000
_cell.length_b   1.000
_cell.length_c   1.000
_cell.angle_alpha   90.00
_cell.angle_beta   90.00
_cell.angle_gamma   90.00
#
_symmetry.space_group_name_H-M   'P 1'
#
loop_
_entity.id
_entity.type
_entity.pdbx_description
1 polymer ?
#
loop_
_entity_poly.entity_id
_entity_poly.type
_entity_poly.pdbx_seq_one_letter_code
_entity_poly.pdbx_strand_id
1 'polypeptide(L)'
;MDKFHHLTQLLDNAGCQYKIFDLGRRVCEIDIEHFKAVEENRQPYPWPLKQHAHLSISFWQPGNPPWIWFLRLPLDERGLLKQAAVGDFIKYVIEAMGATLNTTPTEEEQEKLAANPYTFKPNDDKMAIFHAQLRELLHLPASHYYEHAQHYLTGDLGWDKWQGVGLQGLADVCARMKQENNATQLRKAVNNLPLTPLYALLGCLEHCTLPEALATRLKERLDEEAAVDTPDLFLISALIRALSGADTATLSQALRDLLAQSALSHPEILVAIAGRCWQGLTDSELAGLFLLRLAETEDQTLFNQLFADLVMLPNLRGIMLQLLHSPANTALIEAITKLQQHARGED
;
A
#
# COMPACT_ATOMS: atom_id res chain seq x y z
N MET A 1 8.07 32.80 -19.25
CA MET A 1 8.51 31.56 -18.58
C MET A 1 7.25 30.89 -18.10
N ASP A 2 6.87 29.79 -18.73
CA ASP A 2 5.68 29.04 -18.35
C ASP A 2 5.82 28.59 -16.90
N LYS A 3 4.94 29.09 -16.04
CA LYS A 3 4.88 28.68 -14.63
C LYS A 3 4.13 27.36 -14.60
N PHE A 4 4.85 26.25 -14.63
CA PHE A 4 4.26 24.95 -14.32
C PHE A 4 3.83 24.95 -12.86
N HIS A 5 2.56 24.64 -12.62
CA HIS A 5 1.98 24.59 -11.27
C HIS A 5 1.74 23.15 -10.80
N HIS A 6 1.71 22.19 -11.73
CA HIS A 6 1.43 20.77 -11.47
C HIS A 6 2.47 19.88 -12.17
N LEU A 7 2.76 18.71 -11.60
CA LEU A 7 3.70 17.71 -12.12
C LEU A 7 3.19 17.17 -13.45
N THR A 8 1.90 16.86 -13.55
CA THR A 8 1.30 16.38 -14.81
C THR A 8 1.40 17.42 -15.92
N GLN A 9 1.28 18.72 -15.63
CA GLN A 9 1.49 19.78 -16.62
C GLN A 9 2.92 19.81 -17.15
N LEU A 10 3.92 19.60 -16.28
CA LEU A 10 5.32 19.53 -16.68
C LEU A 10 5.56 18.33 -17.62
N LEU A 11 5.03 17.16 -17.26
CA LEU A 11 5.17 15.92 -18.05
C LEU A 11 4.43 16.01 -19.39
N ASP A 12 3.21 16.53 -19.38
CA ASP A 12 2.39 16.74 -20.58
C ASP A 12 3.10 17.71 -21.54
N ASN A 13 3.68 18.79 -21.03
CA ASN A 13 4.45 19.75 -21.83
C ASN A 13 5.75 19.17 -22.40
N ALA A 14 6.42 18.29 -21.65
CA ALA A 14 7.60 17.56 -22.09
C ALA A 14 7.28 16.46 -23.12
N GLY A 15 6.01 16.21 -23.42
CA GLY A 15 5.58 15.15 -24.34
C GLY A 15 5.87 13.74 -23.78
N CYS A 16 5.95 13.60 -22.46
CA CYS A 16 6.18 12.31 -21.81
C CYS A 16 4.88 11.49 -21.73
N GLN A 17 5.01 10.18 -21.88
CA GLN A 17 4.05 9.22 -21.35
C GLN A 17 4.39 8.95 -19.89
N TYR A 18 3.40 8.70 -19.04
CA TYR A 18 3.65 8.42 -17.62
C TYR A 18 2.59 7.53 -16.98
N LYS A 19 3.00 6.92 -15.86
CA LYS A 19 2.19 6.12 -14.94
C LYS A 19 2.45 6.57 -13.51
N ILE A 20 1.39 6.59 -12.71
CA ILE A 20 1.43 7.07 -11.34
C ILE A 20 0.97 5.94 -10.44
N PHE A 21 1.72 5.69 -9.37
CA PHE A 21 1.36 4.70 -8.36
C PHE A 21 1.39 5.32 -6.97
N ASP A 22 0.45 4.96 -6.12
CA ASP A 22 0.64 5.06 -4.67
C ASP A 22 1.66 4.02 -4.23
N LEU A 23 2.51 4.43 -3.29
CA LEU A 23 3.48 3.59 -2.60
C LEU A 23 3.33 3.74 -1.07
N GLY A 24 2.24 4.33 -0.60
CA GLY A 24 1.98 4.58 0.81
C GLY A 24 1.45 3.33 1.48
N ARG A 25 0.18 3.03 1.25
CA ARG A 25 -0.48 1.88 1.89
C ARG A 25 -0.32 0.62 1.06
N ARG A 26 -0.58 0.68 -0.24
CA ARG A 26 -0.40 -0.44 -1.17
C ARG A 26 0.22 0.09 -2.45
N VAL A 27 0.93 -0.76 -3.19
CA VAL A 27 1.38 -0.42 -4.54
C VAL A 27 0.20 -0.53 -5.48
N CYS A 28 -0.39 0.62 -5.83
CA CYS A 28 -1.62 0.71 -6.61
C CYS A 28 -1.50 1.83 -7.66
N GLU A 29 -1.92 1.56 -8.90
CA GLU A 29 -1.99 2.60 -9.93
C GLU A 29 -3.03 3.67 -9.53
N ILE A 30 -2.64 4.94 -9.69
CA ILE A 30 -3.55 6.08 -9.60
C ILE A 30 -3.84 6.52 -11.03
N ASP A 31 -5.12 6.52 -11.40
CA ASP A 31 -5.55 7.06 -12.68
C ASP A 31 -5.07 8.51 -12.89
N ILE A 32 -4.66 8.85 -14.11
CA ILE A 32 -4.05 10.15 -14.40
C ILE A 32 -5.05 11.29 -14.16
N GLU A 33 -6.31 11.13 -14.57
CA GLU A 33 -7.33 12.16 -14.38
C GLU A 33 -7.70 12.30 -12.90
N HIS A 34 -7.70 11.19 -12.16
CA HIS A 34 -7.79 11.22 -10.70
C HIS A 34 -6.65 12.06 -10.11
N PHE A 35 -5.40 11.78 -10.48
CA PHE A 35 -4.24 12.50 -9.95
C PHE A 35 -4.24 13.97 -10.34
N LYS A 36 -4.61 14.33 -11.57
CA LYS A 36 -4.78 15.74 -12.01
C LYS A 36 -5.76 16.49 -11.10
N ALA A 37 -6.89 15.89 -10.77
CA ALA A 37 -7.85 16.48 -9.84
C ALA A 37 -7.30 16.60 -8.41
N VAL A 38 -6.36 15.75 -7.99
CA VAL A 38 -5.64 15.90 -6.71
C VAL A 38 -4.65 17.06 -6.78
N GLU A 39 -3.88 17.19 -7.87
CA GLU A 39 -2.94 18.30 -8.07
C GLU A 39 -3.65 19.66 -8.10
N GLU A 40 -4.86 19.70 -8.67
CA GLU A 40 -5.73 20.89 -8.70
C GLU A 40 -6.45 21.15 -7.36
N ASN A 41 -6.20 20.32 -6.33
CA ASN A 41 -6.89 20.35 -5.03
C ASN A 41 -8.43 20.28 -5.16
N ARG A 42 -8.95 19.67 -6.24
CA ARG A 42 -10.39 19.41 -6.41
C ARG A 42 -10.86 18.23 -5.58
N GLN A 43 -9.97 17.31 -5.25
CA GLN A 43 -10.23 16.17 -4.37
C GLN A 43 -9.00 15.83 -3.53
N PRO A 44 -9.19 15.20 -2.35
CA PRO A 44 -8.08 14.73 -1.53
C PRO A 44 -7.28 13.63 -2.20
N TYR A 45 -6.03 13.46 -1.79
CA TYR A 45 -5.22 12.32 -2.18
C TYR A 45 -5.90 11.01 -1.73
N PRO A 46 -5.92 9.93 -2.54
CA PRO A 46 -6.76 8.76 -2.27
C PRO A 46 -6.39 7.99 -1.01
N TRP A 47 -5.09 7.81 -0.77
CA TRP A 47 -4.58 6.91 0.26
C TRP A 47 -3.46 7.55 1.08
N PRO A 48 -3.74 8.66 1.80
CA PRO A 48 -2.75 9.31 2.65
C PRO A 48 -2.20 8.33 3.68
N LEU A 49 -0.91 8.48 3.97
CA LEU A 49 -0.23 7.77 5.05
C LEU A 49 0.56 8.80 5.86
N LYS A 50 0.24 8.95 7.14
CA LYS A 50 0.90 9.92 8.05
C LYS A 50 0.97 11.33 7.44
N GLN A 51 -0.17 11.84 6.95
CA GLN A 51 -0.30 13.17 6.32
C GLN A 51 0.60 13.41 5.09
N HIS A 52 1.03 12.35 4.40
CA HIS A 52 1.82 12.47 3.16
C HIS A 52 1.24 11.59 2.05
N ALA A 53 1.34 12.09 0.82
CA ALA A 53 1.22 11.31 -0.39
C ALA A 53 2.58 10.67 -0.69
N HIS A 54 2.62 9.34 -0.68
CA HIS A 54 3.81 8.58 -1.07
C HIS A 54 3.51 7.99 -2.44
N LEU A 55 4.15 8.49 -3.49
CA LEU A 55 3.83 8.09 -4.85
C LEU A 55 5.08 7.90 -5.69
N SER A 56 4.93 7.15 -6.77
CA SER A 56 5.90 7.17 -7.86
C SER A 56 5.31 7.75 -9.12
N ILE A 57 6.13 8.49 -9.87
CA ILE A 57 5.83 8.90 -11.24
C ILE A 57 6.85 8.22 -12.14
N SER A 58 6.40 7.25 -12.93
CA SER A 58 7.21 6.64 -13.98
C SER A 58 6.91 7.32 -15.29
N PHE A 59 7.90 7.89 -15.98
CA PHE A 59 7.68 8.65 -17.20
C PHE A 59 8.76 8.35 -18.24
N TRP A 60 8.39 8.40 -19.52
CA TRP A 60 9.29 8.09 -20.64
C TRP A 60 8.87 8.84 -21.90
N GLN A 61 9.81 8.87 -22.84
CA GLN A 61 9.53 9.25 -24.23
C GLN A 61 9.45 8.00 -25.10
N PRO A 62 8.74 8.05 -26.24
CA PRO A 62 8.68 6.93 -27.17
C PRO A 62 10.08 6.40 -27.51
N GLY A 63 10.30 5.10 -27.29
CA GLY A 63 11.57 4.43 -27.58
C GLY A 63 12.62 4.46 -26.45
N ASN A 64 12.37 5.17 -25.35
CA ASN A 64 13.26 5.24 -24.19
C ASN A 64 12.71 4.44 -22.99
N PRO A 65 13.59 3.91 -22.12
CA PRO A 65 13.15 3.28 -20.87
C PRO A 65 12.54 4.31 -19.90
N PRO A 66 11.64 3.88 -19.00
CA PRO A 66 11.03 4.76 -18.01
C PRO A 66 12.01 5.23 -16.94
N TRP A 67 11.99 6.53 -16.71
CA TRP A 67 12.52 7.18 -15.52
C TRP A 67 11.49 7.13 -14.41
N ILE A 68 11.95 7.09 -13.16
CA ILE A 68 11.06 6.95 -12.01
C ILE A 68 11.43 7.98 -10.96
N TRP A 69 10.45 8.77 -10.55
CA TRP A 69 10.52 9.60 -9.36
C TRP A 69 9.76 8.93 -8.23
N PHE A 70 10.36 8.88 -7.04
CA PHE A 70 9.70 8.48 -5.81
C PHE A 70 9.52 9.71 -4.93
N LEU A 71 8.28 10.13 -4.75
CA LEU A 71 7.92 11.40 -4.13
C LEU A 71 7.13 11.18 -2.84
N ARG A 72 7.50 11.94 -1.81
CA ARG A 72 6.78 12.07 -0.55
C ARG A 72 6.36 13.52 -0.37
N LEU A 73 5.14 13.83 -0.76
CA LEU A 73 4.59 15.20 -0.74
C LEU A 73 3.67 15.39 0.48
N PRO A 74 3.81 16.50 1.21
CA PRO A 74 3.00 16.74 2.40
C PRO A 74 1.56 17.12 2.03
N LEU A 75 0.62 16.63 2.84
CA LEU A 75 -0.81 16.91 2.76
C LEU A 75 -1.26 17.83 3.89
N ASP A 76 -2.37 18.54 3.71
CA ASP A 76 -3.07 19.24 4.79
C ASP A 76 -4.07 18.32 5.52
N GLU A 77 -4.76 18.82 6.54
CA GLU A 77 -5.75 18.06 7.33
C GLU A 77 -7.01 17.65 6.55
N ARG A 78 -7.18 18.18 5.34
CA ARG A 78 -8.24 17.78 4.42
C ARG A 78 -7.73 16.71 3.44
N GLY A 79 -6.46 16.35 3.50
CA GLY A 79 -5.82 15.41 2.58
C GLY A 79 -5.45 16.04 1.23
N LEU A 80 -5.43 17.37 1.11
CA LEU A 80 -5.06 18.08 -0.11
C LEU A 80 -3.55 18.31 -0.18
N LEU A 81 -2.99 18.34 -1.39
CA LEU A 81 -1.57 18.60 -1.60
C LEU A 81 -1.21 20.04 -1.19
N LYS A 82 -0.14 20.18 -0.40
CA LYS A 82 0.45 21.49 -0.12
C LYS A 82 1.15 22.02 -1.38
N GLN A 83 0.46 22.88 -2.12
CA GLN A 83 0.90 23.42 -3.42
C GLN A 83 2.30 24.05 -3.40
N ALA A 84 2.71 24.63 -2.26
CA ALA A 84 4.07 25.16 -2.11
C ALA A 84 5.13 24.07 -2.29
N ALA A 85 4.94 22.89 -1.69
CA ALA A 85 5.87 21.76 -1.81
C ALA A 85 5.95 21.22 -3.23
N VAL A 86 4.80 21.13 -3.91
CA VAL A 86 4.72 20.72 -5.32
C VAL A 86 5.47 21.71 -6.22
N GLY A 87 5.19 23.01 -6.04
CA GLY A 87 5.84 24.07 -6.80
C GLY A 87 7.35 24.13 -6.58
N ASP A 88 7.82 23.88 -5.35
CA ASP A 88 9.25 23.83 -5.06
C ASP A 88 9.92 22.61 -5.70
N PHE A 89 9.29 21.43 -5.67
CA PHE A 89 9.80 20.26 -6.40
C PHE A 89 9.87 20.52 -7.91
N ILE A 90 8.85 21.14 -8.51
CA ILE A 90 8.85 21.49 -9.94
C ILE A 90 10.03 22.42 -10.29
N LYS A 91 10.33 23.41 -9.44
CA LYS A 91 11.51 24.27 -9.64
C LYS A 91 12.80 23.47 -9.63
N TYR A 92 12.98 22.56 -8.65
CA TYR A 92 14.16 21.68 -8.59
C TYR A 92 14.31 20.85 -9.87
N VAL A 93 13.22 20.27 -10.38
CA VAL A 93 13.26 19.49 -11.63
C VAL A 93 13.65 20.35 -12.82
N ILE A 94 13.07 21.55 -12.96
CA ILE A 94 13.39 22.47 -14.07
C ILE A 94 14.84 22.94 -14.00
N GLU A 95 15.36 23.23 -12.80
CA GLU A 95 16.75 23.65 -12.60
C GLU A 95 17.76 22.54 -12.91
N ALA A 96 17.41 21.29 -12.60
CA ALA A 96 18.31 20.14 -12.76
C ALA A 96 18.20 19.43 -14.12
N MET A 97 17.02 19.38 -14.73
CA MET A 97 16.75 18.59 -15.95
C MET A 97 16.19 19.43 -17.11
N GLY A 98 15.88 20.70 -16.88
CA GLY A 98 15.18 21.56 -17.83
C GLY A 98 13.70 21.19 -17.99
N ALA A 99 12.93 22.08 -18.64
CA ALA A 99 11.50 21.91 -18.81
C ALA A 99 11.09 20.90 -19.91
N THR A 100 12.04 20.45 -20.74
CA THR A 100 11.77 19.50 -21.82
C THR A 100 11.90 18.05 -21.39
N LEU A 101 12.65 17.74 -20.32
CA LEU A 101 12.87 16.37 -19.84
C LEU A 101 13.38 15.38 -20.93
N ASN A 102 13.94 15.89 -22.03
CA ASN A 102 14.41 15.09 -23.18
C ASN A 102 15.82 14.53 -22.97
N THR A 103 16.56 15.08 -22.01
CA THR A 103 17.95 14.72 -21.75
C THR A 103 18.02 13.62 -20.70
N THR A 104 18.85 12.60 -20.98
CA THR A 104 19.27 11.65 -19.93
C THR A 104 20.03 12.46 -18.88
N PRO A 105 19.54 12.58 -17.64
CA PRO A 105 20.24 13.34 -16.61
C PRO A 105 21.59 12.68 -16.32
N THR A 106 22.61 13.52 -16.20
CA THR A 106 23.95 13.14 -15.72
C THR A 106 23.88 12.58 -14.29
N GLU A 107 24.91 11.83 -13.86
CA GLU A 107 24.97 11.32 -12.47
C GLU A 107 24.83 12.44 -11.44
N GLU A 108 25.47 13.60 -11.67
CA GLU A 108 25.35 14.77 -10.78
C GLU A 108 23.92 15.33 -10.70
N GLU A 109 23.19 15.36 -11.82
CA GLU A 109 21.79 15.82 -11.86
C GLU A 109 20.86 14.82 -11.17
N GLN A 110 21.13 13.52 -11.29
CA GLN A 110 20.41 12.47 -10.57
C GLN A 110 20.64 12.56 -9.06
N GLU A 111 21.88 12.77 -8.63
CA GLU A 111 22.21 12.96 -7.21
C GLU A 111 21.54 14.20 -6.64
N LYS A 112 21.53 15.33 -7.37
CA LYS A 112 20.82 16.54 -6.96
C LYS A 112 19.31 16.32 -6.84
N LEU A 113 18.69 15.61 -7.78
CA LEU A 113 17.28 15.23 -7.66
C LEU A 113 17.06 14.33 -6.45
N ALA A 114 17.89 13.31 -6.23
CA ALA A 114 17.76 12.39 -5.11
C ALA A 114 18.00 13.05 -3.74
N ALA A 115 18.73 14.16 -3.69
CA ALA A 115 19.00 14.91 -2.47
C ALA A 115 17.87 15.88 -2.07
N ASN A 116 16.81 16.02 -2.88
CA ASN A 116 15.74 16.97 -2.59
C ASN A 116 14.81 16.46 -1.45
N PRO A 117 14.21 17.37 -0.65
CA PRO A 117 13.46 17.01 0.56
C PRO A 117 12.14 16.28 0.29
N TYR A 118 11.71 16.21 -0.96
CA TYR A 118 10.45 15.60 -1.38
C TYR A 118 10.65 14.21 -1.98
N THR A 119 11.88 13.72 -2.09
CA THR A 119 12.15 12.35 -2.55
C THR A 119 12.33 11.38 -1.39
N PHE A 120 12.07 10.11 -1.65
CA PHE A 120 12.34 9.03 -0.70
C PHE A 120 12.74 7.76 -1.43
N LYS A 121 13.40 6.84 -0.74
CA LYS A 121 13.68 5.50 -1.23
C LYS A 121 12.65 4.52 -0.63
N PRO A 122 11.78 3.86 -1.43
CA PRO A 122 10.95 2.79 -0.93
C PRO A 122 11.81 1.65 -0.38
N ASN A 123 11.26 0.85 0.55
CA ASN A 123 11.95 -0.36 1.00
C ASN A 123 12.01 -1.41 -0.12
N ASP A 124 12.88 -2.40 0.05
CA ASP A 124 13.16 -3.40 -0.99
C ASP A 124 11.89 -4.18 -1.40
N ASP A 125 11.01 -4.49 -0.44
CA ASP A 125 9.72 -5.15 -0.69
C ASP A 125 8.82 -4.35 -1.63
N LYS A 126 8.61 -3.05 -1.34
CA LYS A 126 7.80 -2.19 -2.19
C LYS A 126 8.46 -1.94 -3.54
N MET A 127 9.78 -1.77 -3.58
CA MET A 127 10.48 -1.60 -4.85
C MET A 127 10.31 -2.83 -5.74
N ALA A 128 10.44 -4.03 -5.19
CA ALA A 128 10.35 -5.27 -5.95
C ALA A 128 8.98 -5.42 -6.63
N ILE A 129 7.89 -5.24 -5.89
CA ILE A 129 6.53 -5.37 -6.43
C ILE A 129 6.17 -4.19 -7.35
N PHE A 130 6.61 -2.97 -7.04
CA PHE A 130 6.41 -1.82 -7.91
C PHE A 130 7.07 -2.03 -9.27
N HIS A 131 8.33 -2.45 -9.31
CA HIS A 131 9.00 -2.73 -10.58
C HIS A 131 8.34 -3.89 -11.34
N ALA A 132 7.89 -4.93 -10.63
CA ALA A 132 7.19 -6.04 -11.25
C ALA A 132 5.88 -5.59 -11.92
N GLN A 133 5.04 -4.83 -11.20
CA GLN A 133 3.78 -4.27 -11.69
C GLN A 133 4.00 -3.28 -12.82
N LEU A 134 4.95 -2.36 -12.70
CA LEU A 134 5.26 -1.38 -13.75
C LEU A 134 5.70 -2.10 -15.03
N ARG A 135 6.57 -3.11 -14.93
CA ARG A 135 7.03 -3.87 -16.09
C ARG A 135 5.89 -4.66 -16.73
N GLU A 136 5.02 -5.28 -15.95
CA GLU A 136 3.83 -5.95 -16.47
C GLU A 136 2.91 -4.95 -17.20
N LEU A 137 2.60 -3.82 -16.57
CA LEU A 137 1.74 -2.77 -17.10
C LEU A 137 2.26 -2.18 -18.40
N LEU A 138 3.58 -2.02 -18.53
CA LEU A 138 4.24 -1.53 -19.74
C LEU A 138 4.55 -2.63 -20.77
N HIS A 139 4.06 -3.86 -20.54
CA HIS A 139 4.32 -5.03 -21.39
C HIS A 139 5.83 -5.30 -21.62
N LEU A 140 6.64 -5.00 -20.62
CA LEU A 140 8.08 -5.29 -20.60
C LEU A 140 8.34 -6.72 -20.09
N PRO A 141 9.45 -7.36 -20.52
CA PRO A 141 9.87 -8.65 -19.98
C PRO A 141 9.98 -8.62 -18.45
N ALA A 142 9.73 -9.75 -17.78
CA ALA A 142 9.99 -9.88 -16.35
C ALA A 142 11.49 -9.72 -16.01
N SER A 143 11.83 -9.67 -14.72
CA SER A 143 13.25 -9.73 -14.35
C SER A 143 13.83 -11.12 -14.61
N HIS A 144 15.15 -11.20 -14.69
CA HIS A 144 15.89 -12.47 -14.78
C HIS A 144 15.64 -13.45 -13.62
N TYR A 145 15.03 -13.01 -12.51
CA TYR A 145 14.69 -13.87 -11.37
C TYR A 145 13.34 -14.61 -11.53
N TYR A 146 12.53 -14.21 -12.52
CA TYR A 146 11.16 -14.71 -12.69
C TYR A 146 11.08 -16.21 -12.92
N GLU A 147 11.83 -16.74 -13.88
CA GLU A 147 11.76 -18.16 -14.26
C GLU A 147 12.14 -19.08 -13.10
N HIS A 148 13.16 -18.73 -12.33
CA HIS A 148 13.58 -19.50 -11.16
C HIS A 148 12.52 -19.48 -10.06
N ALA A 149 11.93 -18.32 -9.76
CA ALA A 149 10.87 -18.20 -8.77
C ALA A 149 9.59 -18.94 -9.18
N GLN A 150 9.21 -18.86 -10.45
CA GLN A 150 8.09 -19.61 -11.01
C GLN A 150 8.31 -21.12 -10.85
N HIS A 151 9.47 -21.64 -11.28
CA HIS A 151 9.79 -23.05 -11.14
C HIS A 151 9.81 -23.50 -9.67
N TYR A 152 10.34 -22.68 -8.76
CA TYR A 152 10.28 -22.97 -7.32
C TYR A 152 8.83 -23.10 -6.81
N LEU A 153 7.92 -22.22 -7.23
CA LEU A 153 6.52 -22.23 -6.79
C LEU A 153 5.70 -23.42 -7.34
N THR A 154 6.25 -24.18 -8.29
CA THR A 154 5.66 -25.47 -8.71
C THR A 154 5.84 -26.56 -7.64
N GLY A 155 6.88 -26.44 -6.81
CA GLY A 155 7.33 -27.47 -5.87
C GLY A 155 8.35 -28.47 -6.43
N ASP A 156 8.64 -28.44 -7.74
CA ASP A 156 9.52 -29.42 -8.41
C ASP A 156 10.97 -29.34 -7.92
N LEU A 157 11.42 -28.16 -7.46
CA LEU A 157 12.74 -27.96 -6.85
C LEU A 157 12.81 -28.44 -5.39
N GLY A 158 11.67 -28.72 -4.76
CA GLY A 158 11.51 -28.94 -3.33
C GLY A 158 11.37 -27.64 -2.52
N TRP A 159 10.42 -27.62 -1.58
CA TRP A 159 10.05 -26.43 -0.81
C TRP A 159 11.16 -25.88 0.09
N ASP A 160 12.13 -26.72 0.48
CA ASP A 160 13.28 -26.30 1.30
C ASP A 160 14.38 -25.58 0.50
N LYS A 161 14.31 -25.57 -0.84
CA LYS A 161 15.33 -25.00 -1.74
C LYS A 161 15.08 -23.53 -2.08
N TRP A 162 14.76 -22.72 -1.07
CA TRP A 162 14.35 -21.32 -1.25
C TRP A 162 15.50 -20.31 -1.21
N GLN A 163 16.71 -20.68 -0.79
CA GLN A 163 17.81 -19.72 -0.57
C GLN A 163 18.26 -18.99 -1.85
N GLY A 164 17.99 -19.57 -3.03
CA GLY A 164 18.25 -18.94 -4.33
C GLY A 164 17.07 -18.14 -4.90
N VAL A 165 15.91 -18.16 -4.24
CA VAL A 165 14.69 -17.52 -4.72
C VAL A 165 14.68 -16.06 -4.28
N GLY A 166 15.05 -15.17 -5.20
CA GLY A 166 15.05 -13.73 -4.94
C GLY A 166 13.65 -13.13 -4.82
N LEU A 167 13.50 -12.14 -3.94
CA LEU A 167 12.26 -11.39 -3.72
C LEU A 167 11.67 -10.81 -5.01
N GLN A 168 12.52 -10.26 -5.88
CA GLN A 168 12.10 -9.73 -7.18
C GLN A 168 11.43 -10.80 -8.07
N GLY A 169 11.88 -12.06 -7.99
CA GLY A 169 11.26 -13.15 -8.73
C GLY A 169 9.85 -13.47 -8.22
N LEU A 170 9.65 -13.51 -6.89
CA LEU A 170 8.32 -13.67 -6.29
C LEU A 170 7.39 -12.51 -6.67
N ALA A 171 7.90 -11.28 -6.63
CA ALA A 171 7.17 -10.10 -7.05
C ALA A 171 6.74 -10.18 -8.53
N ASP A 172 7.63 -10.65 -9.42
CA ASP A 172 7.31 -10.83 -10.84
C ASP A 172 6.20 -11.86 -11.07
N VAL A 173 6.19 -12.97 -10.31
CA VAL A 173 5.11 -13.98 -10.35
C VAL A 173 3.80 -13.39 -9.83
N CYS A 174 3.85 -12.59 -8.77
CA CYS A 174 2.66 -11.93 -8.22
C CYS A 174 2.07 -10.86 -9.15
N ALA A 175 2.90 -10.05 -9.80
CA ALA A 175 2.42 -9.10 -10.82
C ALA A 175 1.78 -9.85 -12.00
N ARG A 176 2.37 -10.97 -12.42
CA ARG A 176 1.93 -11.75 -13.60
C ARG A 176 0.97 -12.89 -13.27
N MET A 177 0.12 -12.76 -12.25
CA MET A 177 -0.80 -13.83 -11.82
C MET A 177 -1.66 -14.41 -12.95
N LYS A 178 -2.04 -13.58 -13.93
CA LYS A 178 -2.90 -13.95 -15.06
C LYS A 178 -2.16 -14.70 -16.18
N GLN A 179 -0.86 -14.87 -16.08
CA GLN A 179 -0.01 -15.47 -17.11
C GLN A 179 0.53 -16.82 -16.62
N GLU A 180 0.86 -17.72 -17.57
CA GLU A 180 1.65 -18.94 -17.33
C GLU A 180 1.19 -19.79 -16.11
N ASN A 181 -0.11 -19.77 -15.82
CA ASN A 181 -0.72 -20.46 -14.68
C ASN A 181 -0.20 -20.03 -13.29
N ASN A 182 0.39 -18.84 -13.17
CA ASN A 182 0.99 -18.31 -11.95
C ASN A 182 0.02 -18.32 -10.75
N ALA A 183 -1.23 -17.87 -10.94
CA ALA A 183 -2.23 -17.90 -9.87
C ALA A 183 -2.45 -19.31 -9.28
N THR A 184 -2.45 -20.34 -10.13
CA THR A 184 -2.60 -21.73 -9.66
C THR A 184 -1.37 -22.21 -8.90
N GLN A 185 -0.17 -21.84 -9.35
CA GLN A 185 1.08 -22.20 -8.68
C GLN A 185 1.16 -21.53 -7.30
N LEU A 186 0.86 -20.24 -7.24
CA LEU A 186 0.77 -19.48 -5.98
C LEU A 186 -0.20 -20.14 -5.00
N ARG A 187 -1.41 -20.47 -5.46
CA ARG A 187 -2.42 -21.15 -4.63
C ARG A 187 -1.91 -22.48 -4.06
N LYS A 188 -1.16 -23.27 -4.83
CA LYS A 188 -0.56 -24.52 -4.34
C LYS A 188 0.57 -24.25 -3.35
N ALA A 189 1.41 -23.26 -3.63
CA ALA A 189 2.61 -22.96 -2.85
C ALA A 189 2.29 -22.48 -1.43
N VAL A 190 1.25 -21.66 -1.23
CA VAL A 190 0.88 -21.07 0.09
C VAL A 190 0.89 -22.08 1.25
N ASN A 191 0.40 -23.31 1.03
CA ASN A 191 0.33 -24.33 2.08
C ASN A 191 1.62 -25.13 2.30
N ASN A 192 2.58 -25.01 1.39
CA ASN A 192 3.80 -25.83 1.41
C ASN A 192 5.07 -25.02 1.70
N LEU A 193 5.04 -23.70 1.49
CA LEU A 193 6.20 -22.85 1.69
C LEU A 193 6.65 -22.82 3.16
N PRO A 194 7.96 -22.92 3.44
CA PRO A 194 8.52 -22.56 4.73
C PRO A 194 8.21 -21.10 5.09
N LEU A 195 8.28 -20.75 6.39
CA LEU A 195 7.87 -19.42 6.86
C LEU A 195 8.60 -18.27 6.16
N THR A 196 9.91 -18.35 5.96
CA THR A 196 10.69 -17.27 5.33
C THR A 196 10.21 -16.94 3.89
N PRO A 197 10.16 -17.88 2.94
CA PRO A 197 9.61 -17.59 1.61
C PRO A 197 8.10 -17.34 1.62
N LEU A 198 7.35 -17.87 2.60
CA LEU A 198 5.93 -17.53 2.77
C LEU A 198 5.74 -16.06 3.12
N TYR A 199 6.49 -15.52 4.10
CA TYR A 199 6.43 -14.10 4.45
C TYR A 199 6.79 -13.20 3.28
N ALA A 200 7.84 -13.55 2.52
CA ALA A 200 8.21 -12.81 1.31
C ALA A 200 7.08 -12.82 0.27
N LEU A 201 6.43 -13.98 0.07
CA LEU A 201 5.31 -14.09 -0.84
C LEU A 201 4.11 -13.26 -0.37
N LEU A 202 3.70 -13.39 0.91
CA LEU A 202 2.58 -12.63 1.48
C LEU A 202 2.82 -11.11 1.40
N GLY A 203 4.06 -10.68 1.61
CA GLY A 203 4.47 -9.28 1.43
C GLY A 203 4.35 -8.77 -0.01
N CYS A 204 4.49 -9.64 -1.03
CA CYS A 204 4.15 -9.26 -2.40
C CYS A 204 2.63 -9.25 -2.63
N LEU A 205 1.91 -10.23 -2.10
CA LEU A 205 0.47 -10.42 -2.30
C LEU A 205 -0.37 -9.28 -1.71
N GLU A 206 0.06 -8.62 -0.62
CA GLU A 206 -0.66 -7.48 -0.04
C GLU A 206 -0.82 -6.30 -1.01
N HIS A 207 -0.03 -6.27 -2.09
CA HIS A 207 -0.05 -5.23 -3.12
C HIS A 207 -0.78 -5.67 -4.39
N CYS A 208 -1.34 -6.88 -4.42
CA CYS A 208 -1.98 -7.44 -5.60
C CYS A 208 -3.50 -7.48 -5.47
N THR A 209 -4.21 -7.49 -6.59
CA THR A 209 -5.61 -7.96 -6.63
C THR A 209 -5.60 -9.48 -6.74
N LEU A 210 -6.32 -10.17 -5.87
CA LEU A 210 -6.28 -11.62 -5.76
C LEU A 210 -7.41 -12.27 -6.57
N PRO A 211 -7.12 -13.32 -7.37
CA PRO A 211 -8.14 -14.22 -7.86
C PRO A 211 -8.85 -14.94 -6.71
N GLU A 212 -10.15 -15.19 -6.85
CA GLU A 212 -11.01 -15.80 -5.82
C GLU A 212 -10.39 -17.07 -5.22
N ALA A 213 -9.95 -18.02 -6.06
CA ALA A 213 -9.39 -19.28 -5.58
C ALA A 213 -8.09 -19.12 -4.75
N LEU A 214 -7.30 -18.07 -4.98
CA LEU A 214 -6.12 -17.75 -4.17
C LEU A 214 -6.53 -17.06 -2.87
N ALA A 215 -7.49 -16.14 -2.92
CA ALA A 215 -8.04 -15.49 -1.74
C ALA A 215 -8.67 -16.52 -0.78
N THR A 216 -9.46 -17.47 -1.29
CA THR A 216 -10.01 -18.58 -0.48
C THR A 216 -8.90 -19.39 0.19
N ARG A 217 -7.83 -19.73 -0.53
CA ARG A 217 -6.69 -20.48 0.04
C ARG A 217 -5.97 -19.72 1.14
N LEU A 218 -5.78 -18.40 0.97
CA LEU A 218 -5.19 -17.55 2.00
C LEU A 218 -6.10 -17.44 3.22
N LYS A 219 -7.41 -17.35 3.02
CA LYS A 219 -8.38 -17.36 4.12
C LYS A 219 -8.38 -18.70 4.86
N GLU A 220 -8.39 -19.83 4.17
CA GLU A 220 -8.27 -21.16 4.78
C GLU A 220 -7.02 -21.23 5.67
N ARG A 221 -5.87 -20.75 5.16
CA ARG A 221 -4.61 -20.75 5.93
C ARG A 221 -4.65 -19.79 7.13
N LEU A 222 -5.33 -18.66 7.01
CA LEU A 222 -5.58 -17.73 8.12
C LEU A 222 -6.45 -18.38 9.20
N ASP A 223 -7.54 -19.03 8.80
CA ASP A 223 -8.48 -19.70 9.70
C ASP A 223 -7.77 -20.87 10.43
N GLU A 224 -6.93 -21.64 9.73
CA GLU A 224 -6.09 -22.70 10.29
C GLU A 224 -5.13 -22.16 11.37
N GLU A 225 -4.39 -21.10 11.07
CA GLU A 225 -3.44 -20.49 12.03
C GLU A 225 -4.16 -19.86 13.21
N ALA A 226 -5.32 -19.23 13.00
CA ALA A 226 -6.12 -18.64 14.07
C ALA A 226 -6.73 -19.69 15.03
N ALA A 227 -6.86 -20.94 14.59
CA ALA A 227 -7.48 -22.01 15.37
C ALA A 227 -6.51 -22.83 16.24
N VAL A 228 -5.19 -22.63 16.10
CA VAL A 228 -4.20 -23.37 16.92
C VAL A 228 -4.11 -22.80 18.34
N ASP A 229 -3.63 -23.60 19.29
CA ASP A 229 -3.55 -23.20 20.72
C ASP A 229 -2.64 -21.98 20.94
N THR A 230 -1.57 -21.85 20.16
CA THR A 230 -0.60 -20.74 20.22
C THR A 230 -0.36 -20.16 18.84
N PRO A 231 -1.23 -19.26 18.35
CA PRO A 231 -1.12 -18.69 17.01
C PRO A 231 0.12 -17.81 16.83
N ASP A 232 0.76 -17.88 15.66
CA ASP A 232 1.75 -16.90 15.23
C ASP A 232 1.05 -15.62 14.77
N LEU A 233 1.04 -14.61 15.64
CA LEU A 233 0.43 -13.31 15.37
C LEU A 233 1.05 -12.58 14.18
N PHE A 234 2.34 -12.80 13.89
CA PHE A 234 2.99 -12.21 12.71
C PHE A 234 2.52 -12.89 11.43
N LEU A 235 2.28 -14.21 11.46
CA LEU A 235 1.75 -14.93 10.31
C LEU A 235 0.30 -14.55 10.04
N ILE A 236 -0.53 -14.45 11.09
CA ILE A 236 -1.89 -13.93 11.00
C ILE A 236 -1.90 -12.51 10.38
N SER A 237 -1.02 -11.63 10.89
CA SER A 237 -0.84 -10.27 10.35
C SER A 237 -0.47 -10.29 8.87
N ALA A 238 0.49 -11.12 8.46
CA ALA A 238 0.90 -11.24 7.05
C ALA A 238 -0.22 -11.80 6.15
N LEU A 239 -0.97 -12.79 6.62
CA LEU A 239 -2.07 -13.40 5.88
C LEU A 239 -3.24 -12.43 5.68
N ILE A 240 -3.66 -11.70 6.73
CA ILE A 240 -4.74 -10.71 6.58
C ILE A 240 -4.30 -9.54 5.69
N ARG A 241 -3.03 -9.11 5.76
CA ARG A 241 -2.47 -8.11 4.84
C ARG A 241 -2.52 -8.57 3.39
N ALA A 242 -2.14 -9.81 3.11
CA ALA A 242 -2.25 -10.40 1.77
C ALA A 242 -3.71 -10.43 1.29
N LEU A 243 -4.66 -10.77 2.16
CA LEU A 243 -6.10 -10.77 1.86
C LEU A 243 -6.70 -9.39 1.55
N SER A 244 -5.98 -8.29 1.76
CA SER A 244 -6.44 -6.95 1.36
C SER A 244 -6.72 -6.81 -0.15
N GLY A 245 -6.19 -7.73 -0.96
CA GLY A 245 -6.46 -7.82 -2.39
C GLY A 245 -7.65 -8.68 -2.80
N ALA A 246 -8.31 -9.34 -1.85
CA ALA A 246 -9.49 -10.17 -2.11
C ALA A 246 -10.71 -9.30 -2.45
N ASP A 247 -11.78 -9.95 -2.92
CA ASP A 247 -13.07 -9.28 -3.04
C ASP A 247 -13.61 -8.86 -1.66
N THR A 248 -14.53 -7.89 -1.67
CA THR A 248 -15.09 -7.31 -0.45
C THR A 248 -15.75 -8.34 0.47
N ALA A 249 -16.46 -9.34 -0.08
CA ALA A 249 -17.15 -10.32 0.76
C ALA A 249 -16.15 -11.21 1.51
N THR A 250 -15.13 -11.71 0.81
CA THR A 250 -14.06 -12.53 1.42
C THR A 250 -13.29 -11.74 2.46
N LEU A 251 -12.87 -10.50 2.15
CA LEU A 251 -12.12 -9.67 3.10
C LEU A 251 -12.96 -9.32 4.33
N SER A 252 -14.21 -8.88 4.15
CA SER A 252 -15.09 -8.53 5.27
C SER A 252 -15.37 -9.74 6.16
N GLN A 253 -15.54 -10.94 5.59
CA GLN A 253 -15.74 -12.15 6.40
C GLN A 253 -14.48 -12.48 7.21
N ALA A 254 -13.29 -12.46 6.59
CA ALA A 254 -12.04 -12.71 7.29
C ALA A 254 -11.80 -11.71 8.45
N LEU A 255 -12.10 -10.43 8.23
CA LEU A 255 -12.00 -9.40 9.27
C LEU A 255 -13.00 -9.62 10.40
N ARG A 256 -14.26 -10.00 10.10
CA ARG A 256 -15.26 -10.32 11.13
C ARG A 256 -14.84 -11.53 11.96
N ASP A 257 -14.37 -12.60 11.32
CA ASP A 257 -13.94 -13.82 12.00
C ASP A 257 -12.75 -13.55 12.94
N LEU A 258 -11.80 -12.74 12.48
CA LEU A 258 -10.61 -12.36 13.24
C LEU A 258 -10.95 -11.42 14.40
N LEU A 259 -11.72 -10.37 14.15
CA LEU A 259 -12.12 -9.40 15.19
C LEU A 259 -13.18 -9.95 16.16
N ALA A 260 -13.90 -11.03 15.81
CA ALA A 260 -14.78 -11.73 16.75
C ALA A 260 -13.98 -12.33 17.93
N GLN A 261 -12.72 -12.67 17.69
CA GLN A 261 -11.83 -13.27 18.69
C GLN A 261 -11.00 -12.18 19.37
N SER A 262 -11.39 -11.77 20.58
CA SER A 262 -10.66 -10.77 21.36
C SER A 262 -9.19 -11.15 21.59
N ALA A 263 -8.89 -12.44 21.76
CA ALA A 263 -7.53 -12.94 21.95
C ALA A 263 -6.61 -12.69 20.74
N LEU A 264 -7.17 -12.57 19.54
CA LEU A 264 -6.43 -12.27 18.31
C LEU A 264 -6.42 -10.77 17.98
N SER A 265 -7.05 -9.93 18.80
CA SER A 265 -7.11 -8.48 18.62
C SER A 265 -5.83 -7.78 19.13
N HIS A 266 -4.68 -8.32 18.74
CA HIS A 266 -3.36 -7.82 19.12
C HIS A 266 -2.98 -6.56 18.30
N PRO A 267 -2.22 -5.60 18.87
CA PRO A 267 -1.76 -4.40 18.16
C PRO A 267 -1.18 -4.66 16.76
N GLU A 268 -0.35 -5.69 16.60
CA GLU A 268 0.22 -6.10 15.30
C GLU A 268 -0.85 -6.32 14.22
N ILE A 269 -1.93 -7.03 14.57
CA ILE A 269 -3.03 -7.35 13.65
C ILE A 269 -3.88 -6.11 13.39
N LEU A 270 -4.17 -5.30 14.42
CA LEU A 270 -4.96 -4.08 14.26
C LEU A 270 -4.24 -3.04 13.38
N VAL A 271 -2.92 -2.91 13.53
CA VAL A 271 -2.09 -2.08 12.65
C VAL A 271 -2.11 -2.61 11.21
N ALA A 272 -2.05 -3.93 11.02
CA ALA A 272 -2.19 -4.55 9.71
C ALA A 272 -3.56 -4.26 9.05
N ILE A 273 -4.65 -4.33 9.82
CA ILE A 273 -5.99 -4.03 9.32
C ILE A 273 -6.10 -2.56 8.90
N ALA A 274 -5.70 -1.61 9.75
CA ALA A 274 -5.74 -0.19 9.42
C ALA A 274 -4.82 0.17 8.23
N GLY A 275 -3.64 -0.44 8.18
CA GLY A 275 -2.60 -0.15 7.18
C GLY A 275 -2.82 -0.79 5.81
N ARG A 276 -3.54 -1.92 5.72
CA ARG A 276 -3.72 -2.68 4.47
C ARG A 276 -5.17 -3.03 4.14
N CYS A 277 -6.00 -3.29 5.14
CA CYS A 277 -7.37 -3.79 4.97
C CYS A 277 -8.45 -2.73 5.17
N TRP A 278 -8.09 -1.44 5.07
CA TRP A 278 -8.98 -0.31 5.35
C TRP A 278 -10.27 -0.33 4.50
N GLN A 279 -10.26 -0.96 3.32
CA GLN A 279 -11.46 -1.14 2.51
C GLN A 279 -12.55 -1.95 3.24
N GLY A 280 -12.18 -2.91 4.09
CA GLY A 280 -13.15 -3.63 4.90
C GLY A 280 -13.84 -2.75 5.94
N LEU A 281 -13.19 -1.67 6.37
CA LEU A 281 -13.73 -0.72 7.35
C LEU A 281 -14.71 0.29 6.74
N THR A 282 -15.08 0.16 5.46
CA THR A 282 -16.19 0.95 4.89
C THR A 282 -17.56 0.44 5.35
N ASP A 283 -17.62 -0.77 5.91
CA ASP A 283 -18.78 -1.29 6.64
C ASP A 283 -18.77 -0.71 8.06
N SER A 284 -19.81 0.04 8.42
CA SER A 284 -19.88 0.74 9.72
C SER A 284 -19.91 -0.21 10.92
N GLU A 285 -20.48 -1.41 10.79
CA GLU A 285 -20.50 -2.40 11.89
C GLU A 285 -19.09 -2.96 12.11
N LEU A 286 -18.40 -3.31 11.02
CA LEU A 286 -17.04 -3.81 11.08
C LEU A 286 -16.05 -2.74 11.57
N ALA A 287 -16.23 -1.49 11.14
CA ALA A 287 -15.47 -0.35 11.66
C ALA A 287 -15.70 -0.13 13.17
N GLY A 288 -16.95 -0.23 13.64
CA GLY A 288 -17.27 -0.16 15.07
C GLY A 288 -16.61 -1.29 15.86
N LEU A 289 -16.65 -2.52 15.35
CA LEU A 289 -15.99 -3.66 15.98
C LEU A 289 -14.46 -3.49 16.00
N PHE A 290 -13.85 -3.00 14.92
CA PHE A 290 -12.43 -2.70 14.87
C PHE A 290 -12.03 -1.67 15.94
N LEU A 291 -12.77 -0.56 16.06
CA LEU A 291 -12.49 0.47 17.06
C LEU A 291 -12.69 -0.04 18.49
N LEU A 292 -13.69 -0.90 18.72
CA LEU A 292 -13.85 -1.57 20.01
C LEU A 292 -12.62 -2.41 20.36
N ARG A 293 -12.16 -3.27 19.44
CA ARG A 293 -10.97 -4.10 19.64
C ARG A 293 -9.72 -3.26 19.88
N LEU A 294 -9.59 -2.14 19.17
CA LEU A 294 -8.52 -1.19 19.37
C LEU A 294 -8.57 -0.54 20.77
N ALA A 295 -9.75 -0.17 21.25
CA ALA A 295 -9.91 0.38 22.60
C ALA A 295 -9.60 -0.65 23.70
N GLU A 296 -9.97 -1.92 23.48
CA GLU A 296 -9.70 -3.04 24.40
C GLU A 296 -8.20 -3.38 24.54
N THR A 297 -7.33 -2.86 23.66
CA THR A 297 -5.87 -2.95 23.86
C THR A 297 -5.36 -2.08 25.01
N GLU A 298 -6.19 -1.14 25.49
CA GLU A 298 -5.85 -0.14 26.50
C GLU A 298 -4.67 0.78 26.13
N ASP A 299 -4.18 0.72 24.90
CA ASP A 299 -3.14 1.59 24.36
C ASP A 299 -3.76 2.83 23.70
N GLN A 300 -3.91 3.90 24.50
CA GLN A 300 -4.48 5.16 24.03
C GLN A 300 -3.62 5.81 22.93
N THR A 301 -2.30 5.64 22.95
CA THR A 301 -1.42 6.21 21.94
C THR A 301 -1.66 5.54 20.59
N LEU A 302 -1.73 4.20 20.58
CA LEU A 302 -2.08 3.45 19.38
C LEU A 302 -3.50 3.78 18.89
N PHE A 303 -4.47 3.87 19.80
CA PHE A 303 -5.84 4.26 19.46
C PHE A 303 -5.88 5.60 18.73
N ASN A 304 -5.23 6.63 19.30
CA ASN A 304 -5.19 7.97 18.71
C ASN A 304 -4.51 7.95 17.34
N GLN A 305 -3.37 7.26 17.21
CA GLN A 305 -2.61 7.20 15.97
C GLN A 305 -3.40 6.52 14.84
N LEU A 306 -3.99 5.36 15.10
CA LEU A 306 -4.75 4.63 14.08
C LEU A 306 -6.06 5.35 13.74
N PHE A 307 -6.75 5.92 14.74
CA PHE A 307 -7.97 6.69 14.48
C PHE A 307 -7.67 7.92 13.60
N ALA A 308 -6.66 8.71 13.93
CA ALA A 308 -6.25 9.87 13.14
C ALA A 308 -5.84 9.48 11.71
N ASP A 309 -5.10 8.39 11.56
CA ASP A 309 -4.68 7.87 10.26
C ASP A 309 -5.87 7.40 9.40
N LEU A 310 -6.87 6.74 10.00
CA LEU A 310 -8.09 6.28 9.31
C LEU A 310 -9.03 7.44 8.94
N VAL A 311 -9.15 8.48 9.78
CA VAL A 311 -9.96 9.68 9.48
C VAL A 311 -9.44 10.44 8.25
N MET A 312 -8.14 10.35 7.98
CA MET A 312 -7.53 10.98 6.81
C MET A 312 -7.92 10.29 5.49
N LEU A 313 -8.32 9.02 5.52
CA LEU A 313 -8.77 8.31 4.33
C LEU A 313 -10.13 8.87 3.84
N PRO A 314 -10.24 9.36 2.59
CA PRO A 314 -11.45 10.01 2.11
C PRO A 314 -12.72 9.15 2.23
N ASN A 315 -12.60 7.84 1.99
CA ASN A 315 -13.72 6.90 2.05
C ASN A 315 -14.10 6.49 3.49
N LEU A 316 -13.21 6.68 4.47
CA LEU A 316 -13.46 6.32 5.86
C LEU A 316 -13.77 7.52 6.74
N ARG A 317 -13.38 8.74 6.35
CA ARG A 317 -13.55 9.96 7.14
C ARG A 317 -14.96 10.11 7.71
N GLY A 318 -15.98 10.00 6.85
CA GLY A 318 -17.37 10.12 7.27
C GLY A 318 -17.79 9.03 8.26
N ILE A 319 -17.35 7.80 8.04
CA ILE A 319 -17.66 6.64 8.88
C ILE A 319 -17.01 6.79 10.26
N MET A 320 -15.71 7.09 10.31
CA MET A 320 -14.96 7.28 11.55
C MET A 320 -15.55 8.42 12.40
N LEU A 321 -15.91 9.54 11.77
CA LEU A 321 -16.51 10.68 12.47
C LEU A 321 -17.92 10.37 12.99
N GLN A 322 -18.72 9.59 12.26
CA GLN A 322 -20.03 9.14 12.75
C GLN A 322 -19.89 8.21 13.96
N LEU A 323 -18.89 7.33 13.96
CA LEU A 323 -18.65 6.40 15.07
C LEU A 323 -18.25 7.11 16.38
N LEU A 324 -17.72 8.34 16.33
CA LEU A 324 -17.46 9.16 17.54
C LEU A 324 -18.73 9.47 18.35
N HIS A 325 -19.90 9.42 17.70
CA HIS A 325 -21.19 9.77 18.29
C HIS A 325 -22.12 8.57 18.46
N SER A 326 -21.67 7.37 18.11
CA SER A 326 -22.46 6.14 18.23
C SER A 326 -22.57 5.70 19.70
N PRO A 327 -23.71 5.15 20.15
CA PRO A 327 -23.81 4.52 21.46
C PRO A 327 -22.92 3.27 21.49
N ALA A 328 -21.67 3.47 21.91
CA ALA A 328 -20.62 2.46 21.91
C ALA A 328 -20.52 1.71 23.24
N ASN A 329 -19.77 0.61 23.23
CA ASN A 329 -19.32 -0.10 24.42
C ASN A 329 -18.46 0.83 25.32
N THR A 330 -18.49 0.62 26.64
CA THR A 330 -17.75 1.40 27.64
C THR A 330 -16.27 1.62 27.28
N ALA A 331 -15.54 0.58 26.88
CA ALA A 331 -14.12 0.71 26.52
C ALA A 331 -13.90 1.70 25.36
N LEU A 332 -14.75 1.61 24.34
CA LEU A 332 -14.70 2.51 23.19
C LEU A 332 -15.13 3.94 23.57
N ILE A 333 -16.15 4.11 24.43
CA ILE A 333 -16.54 5.44 24.96
C ILE A 333 -15.37 6.11 25.67
N GLU A 334 -14.68 5.37 26.55
CA GLU A 334 -13.53 5.90 27.29
C GLU A 334 -12.38 6.30 26.36
N ALA A 335 -12.04 5.45 25.38
CA ALA A 335 -11.00 5.73 24.40
C ALA A 335 -11.34 6.96 23.54
N ILE A 336 -12.60 7.08 23.08
CA ILE A 336 -13.09 8.26 22.33
C ILE A 336 -13.05 9.52 23.20
N THR A 337 -13.42 9.42 24.47
CA THR A 337 -13.42 10.57 25.40
C THR A 337 -11.99 11.09 25.59
N LYS A 338 -11.02 10.20 25.80
CA LYS A 338 -9.60 10.55 25.90
C LYS A 338 -9.06 11.14 24.60
N LEU A 339 -9.44 10.60 23.44
CA LEU A 339 -9.11 11.16 22.12
C LEU A 339 -9.61 12.60 21.98
N GLN A 340 -10.88 12.87 22.34
CA GLN A 340 -11.46 14.21 22.26
C GLN A 340 -10.82 15.20 23.24
N GLN A 341 -10.41 14.76 24.43
CA GLN A 341 -9.67 15.58 25.39
C GLN A 341 -8.29 15.95 24.85
N HIS A 342 -7.57 14.98 24.25
CA HIS A 342 -6.26 15.21 23.65
C HIS A 342 -6.34 16.23 22.52
N ALA A 343 -7.30 16.07 21.59
CA ALA A 343 -7.51 17.00 20.49
C ALA A 343 -7.90 18.43 20.91
N ARG A 344 -8.41 18.63 22.14
CA ARG A 344 -8.74 19.95 22.71
C ARG A 344 -7.62 20.56 23.55
N GLY A 345 -6.61 19.77 23.92
CA GLY A 345 -5.49 20.17 24.76
C GLY A 345 -4.21 20.51 23.98
N GLU A 346 -4.21 20.32 22.67
CA GLU A 346 -3.09 20.63 21.76
C GLU A 346 -3.22 22.01 21.07
N ASP A 347 -4.14 22.87 21.53
CA ASP A 347 -4.29 24.27 21.09
C ASP A 347 -3.32 25.25 21.78
#